data_AF-A0A9D9NYQ2-F1
#
_entry.id   AF-A0A9D9NYQ2-F1
#
_cell.length_a   1.000
_cell.length_b   1.000
_cell.length_c   1.000
_cell.angle_alpha   90.00
_cell.angle_beta   90.00
_cell.angle_gamma   90.00
#
_symmetry.space_group_name_H-M   'P 1'
#
loop_
_entity.id
_entity.type
_entity.pdbx_description
1 polymer ?
#
loop_
_entity_poly.entity_id
_entity_poly.type
_entity_poly.pdbx_seq_one_letter_code
_entity_poly.pdbx_strand_id
1 'polypeptide(L)'
;WVGPQGTASLQFVTLAANAAAAGGALYNDGGGVTLRGTLLAASPGGGNCGGLAPSSQGGNLEDRDSCGLQGTGDLVDGDPSLQPLQVDPSGGTLYHALGLGSAAIDAAGTQGCPSEDQVHTKRPQGSACDIGAWELPVLEATPLPTASPTGTPAGTPGAGLRPTTTPTARPVLGPATPITGPGPTPTPTIGLPATGSASASPLARTVGVGLLALGVAGLMAGGVGMMRGRRSNGARER
;
A
#
# COMPACT_ATOMS: atom_id res chain seq x y z
N TRP A 1 19.27 5.61 9.01
CA TRP A 1 20.43 5.17 9.82
C TRP A 1 20.11 5.44 11.28
N VAL A 2 20.33 4.48 12.17
CA VAL A 2 20.17 4.64 13.62
C VAL A 2 21.46 4.15 14.30
N GLY A 3 22.12 5.02 15.06
CA GLY A 3 23.41 4.72 15.69
C GLY A 3 23.30 3.92 17.01
N PRO A 4 24.43 3.50 17.61
CA PRO A 4 24.51 2.61 18.79
C PRO A 4 23.79 3.08 20.07
N GLN A 5 23.42 4.36 20.14
CA GLN A 5 22.68 4.96 21.26
C GLN A 5 21.39 5.66 20.79
N GLY A 6 21.08 5.54 19.49
CA GLY A 6 19.90 6.13 18.90
C GLY A 6 18.69 5.24 19.14
N THR A 7 17.54 5.88 19.33
CA THR A 7 16.25 5.22 19.27
C THR A 7 15.41 5.80 18.14
N ALA A 8 14.66 4.93 17.46
CA ALA A 8 13.71 5.33 16.44
C ALA A 8 12.42 4.51 16.61
N SER A 9 11.28 5.20 16.61
CA SER A 9 9.96 4.61 16.55
C SER A 9 9.32 5.06 15.24
N LEU A 10 9.06 4.10 14.35
CA LEU A 10 8.43 4.33 13.06
C LEU A 10 7.02 3.77 13.13
N GLN A 11 6.03 4.64 12.91
CA GLN A 11 4.63 4.29 12.99
C GLN A 11 3.89 4.81 11.76
N PHE A 12 3.29 3.92 10.98
CA PHE A 12 2.51 4.27 9.79
C PHE A 12 3.29 5.18 8.84
N VAL A 13 4.50 4.73 8.46
CA VAL A 13 5.38 5.42 7.51
C VAL A 13 5.77 4.50 6.38
N THR A 14 6.10 5.09 5.23
CA THR A 14 6.60 4.38 4.05
C THR A 14 8.06 4.75 3.80
N LEU A 15 8.95 3.77 3.83
CA LEU A 15 10.34 3.91 3.41
C LEU A 15 10.52 3.11 2.13
N ALA A 16 10.44 3.79 0.98
CA ALA A 16 10.48 3.14 -0.32
C ALA A 16 11.46 3.77 -1.29
N ALA A 17 11.93 2.98 -2.26
CA ALA A 17 12.79 3.44 -3.35
C ALA A 17 14.13 4.08 -2.90
N ASN A 18 14.59 3.77 -1.69
CA ASN A 18 15.87 4.24 -1.16
C ASN A 18 16.97 3.21 -1.38
N ALA A 19 18.16 3.67 -1.73
CA ALA A 19 19.30 2.82 -2.08
C ALA A 19 20.48 3.05 -1.15
N ALA A 20 21.08 1.95 -0.68
CA ALA A 20 22.34 1.96 0.05
C ALA A 20 23.12 0.67 -0.22
N ALA A 21 24.38 0.60 0.21
CA ALA A 21 25.15 -0.65 0.15
C ALA A 21 24.57 -1.73 1.08
N ALA A 22 23.95 -1.32 2.19
CA ALA A 22 23.21 -2.17 3.11
C ALA A 22 22.08 -1.33 3.75
N GLY A 23 20.90 -1.93 3.92
CA GLY A 23 19.73 -1.25 4.52
C GLY A 23 19.27 -0.05 3.72
N GLY A 24 18.82 -0.28 2.48
CA GLY A 24 18.35 0.75 1.57
C GLY A 24 17.27 1.64 2.18
N ALA A 25 16.29 1.03 2.87
CA ALA A 25 15.28 1.76 3.64
C ALA A 25 15.77 2.07 5.06
N LEU A 26 16.30 1.07 5.77
CA LEU A 26 16.69 1.20 7.18
C LEU A 26 18.04 0.51 7.45
N TYR A 27 19.02 1.28 7.90
CA TYR A 27 20.25 0.75 8.48
C TYR A 27 20.28 0.99 9.99
N ASN A 28 20.41 -0.08 10.78
CA ASN A 28 20.52 -0.02 12.24
C ASN A 28 21.91 -0.45 12.72
N ASP A 29 22.71 0.53 13.13
CA ASP A 29 24.09 0.39 13.57
C ASP A 29 24.22 0.17 15.09
N GLY A 30 23.31 -0.62 15.67
CA GLY A 30 23.33 -0.92 17.10
C GLY A 30 22.32 -0.16 17.97
N GLY A 31 21.39 0.58 17.37
CA GLY A 31 20.35 1.32 18.08
C GLY A 31 19.06 0.54 18.33
N GLY A 32 18.14 1.15 19.09
CA GLY A 32 16.81 0.62 19.35
C GLY A 32 15.81 1.10 18.29
N VAL A 33 15.42 0.23 17.36
CA VAL A 33 14.41 0.56 16.34
C VAL A 33 13.15 -0.24 16.59
N THR A 34 12.00 0.45 16.57
CA THR A 34 10.68 -0.17 16.65
C THR A 34 9.81 0.20 15.46
N LEU A 35 9.07 -0.76 14.92
CA LEU A 35 8.22 -0.59 13.74
C LEU A 35 6.77 -0.97 14.05
N ARG A 36 5.82 -0.10 13.69
CA ARG A 36 4.38 -0.39 13.72
C ARG A 36 3.76 0.11 12.43
N GLY A 37 2.93 -0.68 11.74
CA GLY A 37 2.25 -0.15 10.54
C GLY A 37 3.21 0.32 9.45
N THR A 38 4.48 -0.09 9.46
CA THR A 38 5.53 0.49 8.62
C THR A 38 5.70 -0.31 7.34
N LEU A 39 5.78 0.37 6.21
CA LEU A 39 6.01 -0.21 4.89
C LEU A 39 7.47 0.04 4.48
N LEU A 40 8.27 -1.01 4.32
CA LEU A 40 9.63 -0.94 3.80
C LEU A 40 9.70 -1.67 2.46
N ALA A 41 9.96 -0.96 1.36
CA ALA A 41 9.87 -1.58 0.04
C ALA A 41 10.75 -0.97 -1.04
N ALA A 42 10.84 -1.65 -2.17
CA ALA A 42 11.40 -1.17 -3.42
C ALA A 42 12.84 -0.64 -3.27
N SER A 43 13.61 -1.14 -2.30
CA SER A 43 15.00 -0.75 -2.11
C SER A 43 15.86 -1.38 -3.24
N PRO A 44 16.39 -0.61 -4.21
CA PRO A 44 17.05 -1.18 -5.38
C PRO A 44 18.44 -1.76 -5.08
N GLY A 45 18.96 -1.54 -3.86
CA GLY A 45 20.23 -2.09 -3.39
C GLY A 45 20.27 -2.20 -1.86
N GLY A 46 21.04 -3.16 -1.36
CA GLY A 46 21.33 -3.32 0.07
C GLY A 46 20.24 -3.99 0.92
N GLY A 47 19.12 -4.41 0.32
CA GLY A 47 17.94 -4.90 1.05
C GLY A 47 17.11 -3.76 1.67
N ASN A 48 15.93 -4.07 2.23
CA ASN A 48 15.13 -3.06 2.93
C ASN A 48 15.82 -2.69 4.24
N CYS A 49 16.19 -3.69 5.04
CA CYS A 49 16.94 -3.50 6.27
C CYS A 49 18.38 -3.99 6.19
N GLY A 50 19.24 -3.39 7.00
CA GLY A 50 20.63 -3.78 7.22
C GLY A 50 21.08 -3.49 8.64
N GLY A 51 22.11 -4.21 9.10
CA GLY A 51 22.57 -4.14 10.50
C GLY A 51 21.69 -4.98 11.44
N LEU A 52 21.38 -4.46 12.62
CA LEU A 52 20.52 -5.14 13.59
C LEU A 52 19.04 -5.08 13.19
N ALA A 53 18.34 -6.20 13.27
CA ALA A 53 16.91 -6.27 12.98
C ALA A 53 16.12 -5.30 13.87
N PRO A 54 15.15 -4.54 13.32
CA PRO A 54 14.24 -3.74 14.12
C PRO A 54 13.28 -4.63 14.92
N SER A 55 12.77 -4.11 16.03
CA SER A 55 11.72 -4.76 16.82
C SER A 55 10.35 -4.44 16.24
N SER A 56 9.61 -5.47 15.84
CA SER A 56 8.25 -5.29 15.33
C SER A 56 7.23 -5.16 16.46
N GLN A 57 6.38 -4.14 16.35
CA GLN A 57 5.15 -3.97 17.11
C GLN A 57 3.90 -4.42 16.30
N GLY A 58 4.10 -5.07 15.16
CA GLY A 58 3.05 -5.66 14.32
C GLY A 58 2.56 -4.79 13.16
N GLY A 59 1.85 -5.43 12.24
CA GLY A 59 1.23 -4.78 11.09
C GLY A 59 2.21 -4.09 10.15
N ASN A 60 3.45 -4.57 10.04
CA ASN A 60 4.45 -4.01 9.12
C ASN A 60 4.44 -4.79 7.79
N LEU A 61 4.95 -4.18 6.72
CA LEU A 61 5.14 -4.86 5.44
C LEU A 61 6.57 -4.66 4.97
N GLU A 62 7.20 -5.74 4.53
CA GLU A 62 8.41 -5.71 3.71
C GLU A 62 8.21 -6.47 2.40
N ASP A 63 8.67 -5.90 1.28
CA ASP A 63 8.57 -6.53 -0.05
C ASP A 63 9.67 -7.55 -0.34
N ARG A 64 10.58 -7.72 0.62
CA ARG A 64 11.67 -8.69 0.63
C ARG A 64 12.07 -8.97 2.07
N ASP A 65 12.14 -10.25 2.44
CA ASP A 65 12.64 -10.73 3.74
C ASP A 65 14.09 -10.29 4.02
N SER A 66 14.25 -9.11 4.62
CA SER A 66 15.55 -8.52 4.95
C SER A 66 15.56 -7.80 6.29
N CYS A 67 14.39 -7.48 6.83
CA CYS A 67 14.17 -6.88 8.14
C CYS A 67 13.94 -7.92 9.23
N GLY A 68 13.62 -9.18 8.87
CA GLY A 68 13.35 -10.24 9.84
C GLY A 68 12.11 -9.96 10.67
N LEU A 69 11.06 -9.41 10.03
CA LEU A 69 9.80 -9.09 10.68
C LEU A 69 9.09 -10.37 11.15
N GLN A 70 8.66 -10.39 12.42
CA GLN A 70 8.01 -11.54 13.05
C GLN A 70 6.86 -11.13 13.99
N GLY A 71 6.47 -9.86 13.97
CA GLY A 71 5.35 -9.36 14.77
C GLY A 71 4.01 -9.80 14.22
N THR A 72 2.98 -9.75 15.07
CA THR A 72 1.61 -10.10 14.68
C THR A 72 1.14 -9.20 13.53
N GLY A 73 0.66 -9.82 12.46
CA GLY A 73 0.16 -9.11 11.28
C GLY A 73 1.26 -8.53 10.39
N ASP A 74 2.54 -8.82 10.65
CA ASP A 74 3.60 -8.47 9.71
C ASP A 74 3.47 -9.29 8.42
N LEU A 75 3.74 -8.65 7.30
CA LEU A 75 3.70 -9.21 5.96
C LEU A 75 5.12 -9.18 5.38
N VAL A 76 5.72 -10.36 5.28
CA VAL A 76 7.04 -10.57 4.66
C VAL A 76 6.85 -11.02 3.22
N ASP A 77 7.67 -10.49 2.32
CA ASP A 77 7.56 -10.68 0.86
C ASP A 77 6.18 -10.25 0.30
N GLY A 78 5.56 -9.25 0.94
CA GLY A 78 4.26 -8.72 0.54
C GLY A 78 4.41 -7.76 -0.64
N ASP A 79 3.53 -7.85 -1.65
CA ASP A 79 3.49 -6.88 -2.75
C ASP A 79 2.93 -5.54 -2.24
N PRO A 80 3.74 -4.47 -2.17
CA PRO A 80 3.29 -3.19 -1.66
C PRO A 80 2.46 -2.42 -2.71
N SER A 81 2.57 -2.79 -4.00
CA SER A 81 1.90 -2.15 -5.14
C SER A 81 1.93 -0.61 -5.08
N LEU A 82 3.08 -0.03 -4.75
CA LEU A 82 3.23 1.41 -4.60
C LEU A 82 3.03 2.13 -5.94
N GLN A 83 2.25 3.20 -5.92
CA GLN A 83 2.19 4.14 -7.02
C GLN A 83 3.44 5.03 -7.04
N PRO A 84 3.75 5.68 -8.19
CA PRO A 84 4.83 6.66 -8.27
C PRO A 84 4.72 7.72 -7.18
N LEU A 85 5.88 8.28 -6.80
CA LEU A 85 5.97 9.34 -5.79
C LEU A 85 5.15 10.55 -6.24
N GLN A 86 4.28 11.04 -5.36
CA GLN A 86 3.35 12.13 -5.62
C GLN A 86 3.55 13.26 -4.60
N VAL A 87 3.12 14.46 -4.97
CA VAL A 87 3.08 15.63 -4.08
C VAL A 87 1.72 15.66 -3.41
N ASP A 88 1.69 15.79 -2.09
CA ASP A 88 0.46 16.06 -1.32
C ASP A 88 -0.28 17.27 -1.92
N PRO A 89 -1.62 17.22 -2.10
CA PRO A 89 -2.42 18.37 -2.52
C PRO A 89 -2.17 19.68 -1.74
N SER A 90 -1.75 19.59 -0.47
CA SER A 90 -1.38 20.78 0.33
C SER A 90 0.00 21.37 -0.03
N GLY A 91 0.79 20.66 -0.84
CA GLY A 91 2.13 21.05 -1.29
C GLY A 91 3.26 20.78 -0.29
N GLY A 92 2.96 20.20 0.88
CA GLY A 92 3.90 20.11 1.99
C GLY A 92 4.86 18.93 1.94
N THR A 93 4.46 17.80 1.35
CA THR A 93 5.23 16.54 1.45
C THR A 93 5.10 15.65 0.21
N LEU A 94 6.01 14.68 0.07
CA LEU A 94 5.96 13.64 -0.95
C LEU A 94 5.47 12.33 -0.34
N TYR A 95 4.63 11.58 -1.04
CA TYR A 95 4.07 10.32 -0.56
C TYR A 95 3.97 9.29 -1.69
N HIS A 96 3.92 8.01 -1.31
CA HIS A 96 3.55 6.91 -2.19
C HIS A 96 2.13 6.48 -1.86
N ALA A 97 1.20 6.61 -2.80
CA ALA A 97 -0.13 6.01 -2.69
C ALA A 97 -0.05 4.49 -2.86
N LEU A 98 -1.01 3.77 -2.28
CA LEU A 98 -1.17 2.33 -2.52
C LEU A 98 -1.97 2.10 -3.80
N GLY A 99 -1.50 1.18 -4.64
CA GLY A 99 -2.23 0.68 -5.78
C GLY A 99 -3.33 -0.29 -5.36
N LEU A 100 -4.36 -0.42 -6.20
CA LEU A 100 -5.40 -1.44 -6.01
C LEU A 100 -4.77 -2.84 -5.96
N GLY A 101 -5.12 -3.63 -4.96
CA GLY A 101 -4.58 -4.97 -4.75
C GLY A 101 -3.29 -5.02 -3.91
N SER A 102 -2.80 -3.87 -3.42
CA SER A 102 -1.69 -3.84 -2.45
C SER A 102 -1.98 -4.71 -1.23
N ALA A 103 -0.99 -5.50 -0.81
CA ALA A 103 -1.07 -6.26 0.44
C ALA A 103 -1.09 -5.36 1.69
N ALA A 104 -0.76 -4.08 1.55
CA ALA A 104 -0.79 -3.11 2.64
C ALA A 104 -2.22 -2.65 3.01
N ILE A 105 -3.21 -2.85 2.14
CA ILE A 105 -4.58 -2.38 2.35
C ILE A 105 -5.25 -3.19 3.47
N ASP A 106 -5.86 -2.51 4.44
CA ASP A 106 -6.56 -3.10 5.60
C ASP A 106 -5.69 -4.06 6.44
N ALA A 107 -4.36 -3.90 6.42
CA ALA A 107 -3.44 -4.90 6.97
C ALA A 107 -2.76 -4.50 8.30
N ALA A 108 -2.83 -3.23 8.73
CA ALA A 108 -2.17 -2.78 9.97
C ALA A 108 -2.99 -3.07 11.25
N GLY A 109 -4.24 -3.54 11.09
CA GLY A 109 -5.21 -3.73 12.17
C GLY A 109 -5.98 -2.46 12.54
N THR A 110 -6.88 -2.56 13.53
CA THR A 110 -7.80 -1.49 13.93
C THR A 110 -7.34 -0.68 15.16
N GLN A 111 -6.25 -1.11 15.80
CA GLN A 111 -5.75 -0.51 17.03
C GLN A 111 -4.47 0.27 16.79
N GLY A 112 -4.33 1.41 17.48
CA GLY A 112 -3.12 2.24 17.42
C GLY A 112 -2.94 2.97 16.10
N CYS A 113 -3.99 3.12 15.29
CA CYS A 113 -3.94 3.94 14.09
C CYS A 113 -3.89 5.43 14.46
N PRO A 114 -3.05 6.22 13.79
CA PRO A 114 -3.17 7.66 13.78
C PRO A 114 -4.55 8.08 13.31
N SER A 115 -5.04 9.25 13.74
CA SER A 115 -6.35 9.75 13.32
C SER A 115 -6.44 9.99 11.81
N GLU A 116 -5.32 10.38 11.20
CA GLU A 116 -5.22 10.73 9.79
C GLU A 116 -3.87 10.23 9.21
N ASP A 117 -3.83 10.05 7.89
CA ASP A 117 -2.62 9.73 7.14
C ASP A 117 -1.83 11.00 6.73
N GLN A 118 -0.75 10.82 5.95
CA GLN A 118 0.12 11.93 5.51
C GLN A 118 -0.60 12.97 4.63
N VAL A 119 -1.71 12.61 3.98
CA VAL A 119 -2.50 13.51 3.12
C VAL A 119 -3.83 13.91 3.77
N HIS A 120 -3.94 13.72 5.09
CA HIS A 120 -5.09 14.09 5.92
C HIS A 120 -6.36 13.24 5.65
N THR A 121 -6.21 12.03 5.13
CA THR A 121 -7.30 11.04 5.05
C THR A 121 -7.49 10.40 6.42
N LYS A 122 -8.74 10.35 6.92
CA LYS A 122 -9.05 9.70 8.20
C LYS A 122 -8.76 8.20 8.15
N ARG A 123 -8.28 7.63 9.25
CA ARG A 123 -8.05 6.18 9.37
C ARG A 123 -8.99 5.54 10.41
N PRO A 124 -9.45 4.29 10.20
CA PRO A 124 -9.39 3.53 8.95
C PRO A 124 -10.45 4.02 7.94
N GLN A 125 -10.17 3.89 6.65
CA GLN A 125 -11.19 4.03 5.58
C GLN A 125 -11.88 2.70 5.27
N GLY A 126 -11.17 1.59 5.44
CA GLY A 126 -11.68 0.24 5.25
C GLY A 126 -11.98 -0.48 6.56
N SER A 127 -11.75 -1.79 6.55
CA SER A 127 -11.95 -2.65 7.72
C SER A 127 -10.85 -2.52 8.78
N ALA A 128 -9.69 -2.01 8.39
CA ALA A 128 -8.54 -1.73 9.24
C ALA A 128 -7.72 -0.58 8.63
N CYS A 129 -6.66 -0.16 9.29
CA CYS A 129 -5.78 0.86 8.72
C CYS A 129 -4.82 0.23 7.72
N ASP A 130 -4.46 1.00 6.71
CA ASP A 130 -3.46 0.57 5.75
C ASP A 130 -2.04 0.67 6.33
N ILE A 131 -1.18 -0.26 5.95
CA ILE A 131 0.24 -0.23 6.29
C ILE A 131 0.93 0.88 5.47
N GLY A 132 1.72 1.72 6.14
CA GLY A 132 2.47 2.81 5.52
C GLY A 132 1.86 4.19 5.77
N ALA A 133 2.40 5.19 5.07
CA ALA A 133 2.09 6.60 5.29
C ALA A 133 0.75 7.08 4.70
N TRP A 134 0.13 6.30 3.82
CA TRP A 134 -1.06 6.67 3.07
C TRP A 134 -2.18 5.65 3.29
N GLU A 135 -3.41 6.13 3.36
CA GLU A 135 -4.63 5.36 3.52
C GLU A 135 -5.47 5.46 2.25
N LEU A 136 -5.93 4.32 1.72
CA LEU A 136 -6.78 4.20 0.55
C LEU A 136 -8.17 4.75 0.85
N PRO A 137 -8.58 5.88 0.24
CA PRO A 137 -9.92 6.41 0.44
C PRO A 137 -10.96 5.46 -0.15
N VAL A 138 -11.89 5.01 0.68
CA VAL A 138 -13.08 4.30 0.21
C VAL A 138 -14.13 5.36 -0.11
N LEU A 139 -14.64 5.36 -1.35
CA LEU A 139 -15.74 6.23 -1.70
C LEU A 139 -16.97 5.79 -0.90
N GLU A 140 -17.40 6.62 0.06
CA GLU A 140 -18.72 6.43 0.66
C GLU A 140 -19.76 6.49 -0.46
N ALA A 141 -20.50 5.39 -0.64
CA ALA A 141 -21.62 5.39 -1.57
C ALA A 141 -22.60 6.47 -1.09
N THR A 142 -22.78 7.51 -1.90
CA THR A 142 -23.86 8.47 -1.66
C THR A 142 -25.15 7.65 -1.64
N PRO A 143 -25.92 7.61 -0.54
CA PRO A 143 -27.14 6.84 -0.52
C PRO A 143 -28.01 7.35 -1.66
N LEU A 144 -28.40 6.45 -2.56
CA LEU A 144 -29.39 6.76 -3.59
C LEU A 144 -30.58 7.39 -2.85
N PRO A 145 -31.11 8.56 -3.29
CA PRO A 145 -32.23 9.17 -2.61
C PRO A 145 -33.31 8.12 -2.44
N THR A 146 -33.65 7.82 -1.18
CA THR A 146 -34.73 6.91 -0.84
C THR A 146 -35.92 7.36 -1.68
N ALA A 147 -36.42 6.51 -2.56
CA ALA A 147 -37.58 6.84 -3.36
C ALA A 147 -38.68 7.28 -2.39
N SER A 148 -38.98 8.58 -2.40
CA SER A 148 -40.08 9.11 -1.61
C SER A 148 -41.32 8.35 -2.09
N PRO A 149 -42.08 7.69 -1.20
CA PRO A 149 -43.27 6.97 -1.63
C PRO A 149 -44.13 7.97 -2.39
N THR A 150 -44.30 7.72 -3.69
CA THR A 150 -45.20 8.52 -4.53
C THR A 150 -46.56 8.38 -3.86
N GLY A 151 -47.05 9.49 -3.29
CA GLY A 151 -48.30 9.49 -2.55
C GLY A 151 -49.37 8.81 -3.38
N THR A 152 -49.93 7.72 -2.86
CA THR A 152 -51.12 7.07 -3.41
C THR A 152 -52.14 8.17 -3.68
N PRO A 153 -52.64 8.36 -4.92
CA PRO A 153 -53.67 9.34 -5.16
C PRO A 153 -54.84 9.06 -4.23
N ALA A 154 -55.13 10.01 -3.34
CA ALA A 154 -56.31 9.96 -2.49
C ALA A 154 -57.53 9.90 -3.42
N GLY A 155 -58.24 8.77 -3.38
CA GLY A 155 -59.46 8.59 -4.15
C GLY A 155 -60.42 9.73 -3.87
N THR A 156 -60.79 10.45 -4.92
CA THR A 156 -61.86 11.44 -4.88
C THR A 156 -63.16 10.76 -4.43
N PRO A 157 -63.89 11.28 -3.42
CA PRO A 157 -65.22 10.76 -3.07
C PRO A 157 -66.21 11.03 -4.22
N GLY A 158 -66.38 10.04 -5.10
CA GLY A 158 -67.40 10.04 -6.14
C GLY A 158 -68.75 9.63 -5.56
N ALA A 159 -69.68 10.58 -5.52
CA ALA A 159 -71.09 10.35 -5.22
C ALA A 159 -71.70 9.25 -6.11
N GLY A 160 -72.59 8.45 -5.52
CA GLY A 160 -73.22 7.31 -6.17
C GLY A 160 -74.10 7.65 -7.38
N LEU A 161 -74.31 6.67 -8.25
CA LEU A 161 -75.52 5.85 -8.28
C LEU A 161 -75.48 4.84 -9.45
N ARG A 162 -76.11 3.68 -9.17
CA ARG A 162 -76.96 2.85 -10.04
C ARG A 162 -76.42 1.45 -10.40
N PRO A 163 -77.05 0.37 -9.89
CA PRO A 163 -76.72 -0.99 -10.28
C PRO A 163 -77.28 -1.28 -11.67
N THR A 164 -76.46 -1.86 -12.56
CA THR A 164 -76.92 -2.41 -13.84
C THR A 164 -76.45 -3.87 -13.93
N THR A 165 -77.38 -4.70 -14.39
CA THR A 165 -77.46 -6.15 -14.26
C THR A 165 -76.35 -6.95 -14.95
N THR A 166 -75.95 -8.02 -14.25
CA THR A 166 -75.16 -9.18 -14.65
C THR A 166 -75.52 -9.76 -16.02
N PRO A 167 -74.51 -10.11 -16.84
CA PRO A 167 -74.57 -11.29 -17.68
C PRO A 167 -73.58 -12.37 -17.20
N THR A 168 -74.15 -13.55 -16.98
CA THR A 168 -73.48 -14.81 -16.63
C THR A 168 -72.52 -15.24 -17.73
N ALA A 169 -71.24 -15.43 -17.41
CA ALA A 169 -70.28 -16.13 -18.26
C ALA A 169 -69.88 -17.48 -17.63
N ARG A 170 -70.06 -18.51 -18.44
CA ARG A 170 -69.86 -19.95 -18.18
C ARG A 170 -68.38 -20.32 -18.08
N PRO A 171 -67.95 -21.28 -17.24
CA PRO A 171 -66.55 -21.67 -17.14
C PRO A 171 -66.14 -22.59 -18.29
N VAL A 172 -65.03 -22.24 -18.97
CA VAL A 172 -64.31 -23.17 -19.87
C VAL A 172 -63.07 -23.65 -19.12
N LEU A 173 -63.12 -24.90 -18.66
CA LEU A 173 -61.96 -25.66 -18.23
C LEU A 173 -61.20 -26.14 -19.47
N GLY A 174 -59.98 -25.65 -19.66
CA GLY A 174 -59.02 -26.18 -20.63
C GLY A 174 -57.65 -26.32 -19.95
N PRO A 175 -56.95 -27.46 -20.09
CA PRO A 175 -55.67 -27.68 -19.42
C PRO A 175 -54.55 -26.88 -20.11
N ALA A 176 -53.78 -26.14 -19.32
CA ALA A 176 -52.57 -25.47 -19.78
C ALA A 176 -51.44 -26.50 -19.99
N THR A 177 -51.02 -26.68 -21.23
CA THR A 177 -49.77 -27.35 -21.59
C THR A 177 -48.57 -26.42 -21.35
N PRO A 178 -47.49 -26.86 -20.70
CA PRO A 178 -46.27 -26.06 -20.56
C PRO A 178 -45.44 -26.14 -21.85
N ILE A 179 -45.22 -25.01 -22.50
CA ILE A 179 -44.23 -24.85 -23.59
C ILE A 179 -42.87 -24.54 -22.98
N THR A 180 -41.97 -25.52 -23.05
CA THR A 180 -40.53 -25.37 -22.83
C THR A 180 -39.89 -24.85 -24.10
N GLY A 181 -39.27 -23.67 -24.01
CA GLY A 181 -38.48 -23.07 -25.10
C GLY A 181 -37.29 -22.31 -24.50
N PRO A 182 -36.05 -22.53 -24.95
CA PRO A 182 -34.88 -21.82 -24.43
C PRO A 182 -34.86 -20.38 -24.97
N GLY A 183 -34.94 -19.41 -24.07
CA GLY A 183 -34.75 -18.00 -24.40
C GLY A 183 -33.26 -17.66 -24.59
N PRO A 184 -32.88 -16.88 -25.61
CA PRO A 184 -31.52 -16.39 -25.73
C PRO A 184 -31.24 -15.34 -24.65
N THR A 185 -30.16 -15.56 -23.89
CA THR A 185 -29.59 -14.62 -22.92
C THR A 185 -29.11 -13.35 -23.64
N PRO A 186 -29.61 -12.15 -23.31
CA PRO A 186 -29.00 -10.92 -23.80
C PRO A 186 -27.69 -10.66 -23.03
N THR A 187 -26.57 -10.80 -23.74
CA THR A 187 -25.24 -10.34 -23.30
C THR A 187 -25.19 -8.81 -23.40
N PRO A 188 -24.92 -8.05 -22.32
CA PRO A 188 -24.64 -6.62 -22.46
C PRO A 188 -23.23 -6.42 -23.04
N THR A 189 -23.16 -5.97 -24.29
CA THR A 189 -21.93 -5.44 -24.90
C THR A 189 -21.78 -3.96 -24.51
N ILE A 190 -20.83 -3.65 -23.64
CA ILE A 190 -20.40 -2.26 -23.38
C ILE A 190 -19.44 -1.87 -24.51
N GLY A 191 -19.88 -0.93 -25.35
CA GLY A 191 -19.03 -0.30 -26.37
C GLY A 191 -18.15 0.79 -25.73
N LEU A 192 -16.83 0.65 -25.85
CA LEU A 192 -15.90 1.75 -25.58
C LEU A 192 -15.87 2.70 -26.79
N PRO A 193 -15.97 4.03 -26.60
CA PRO A 193 -15.64 4.96 -27.67
C PRO A 193 -14.13 4.97 -27.90
N ALA A 194 -13.73 4.74 -29.16
CA ALA A 194 -12.38 4.90 -29.64
C ALA A 194 -12.10 6.37 -29.99
N THR A 195 -11.23 7.02 -29.21
CA THR A 195 -10.47 8.24 -29.55
C THR A 195 -9.23 8.26 -28.64
N GLY A 196 -7.97 8.27 -29.06
CA GLY A 196 -7.35 8.29 -30.37
C GLY A 196 -5.83 8.04 -30.25
N SER A 197 -5.28 7.50 -31.32
CA SER A 197 -3.92 7.62 -31.87
C SER A 197 -2.69 7.69 -30.94
N ALA A 198 -1.95 6.58 -30.93
CA ALA A 198 -0.51 6.59 -30.74
C ALA A 198 0.18 7.39 -31.86
N SER A 199 1.07 8.32 -31.48
CA SER A 199 2.11 8.84 -32.35
C SER A 199 3.46 8.42 -31.76
N ALA A 200 4.03 7.37 -32.35
CA ALA A 200 5.42 7.03 -32.16
C ALA A 200 6.24 7.82 -33.19
N SER A 201 7.28 8.52 -32.74
CA SER A 201 8.47 8.72 -33.56
C SER A 201 9.72 8.82 -32.68
N PRO A 202 10.84 8.21 -33.13
CA PRO A 202 12.04 8.01 -32.34
C PRO A 202 13.01 9.18 -32.52
N LEU A 203 13.73 9.56 -31.47
CA LEU A 203 15.02 10.22 -31.59
C LEU A 203 16.01 9.54 -30.65
N ALA A 204 16.97 8.90 -31.29
CA ALA A 204 18.05 8.15 -30.70
C ALA A 204 19.20 9.07 -30.24
N ARG A 205 19.98 8.54 -29.28
CA ARG A 205 21.35 8.89 -28.88
C ARG A 205 21.47 10.20 -28.07
N THR A 206 22.04 10.16 -26.86
CA THR A 206 23.48 9.91 -26.71
C THR A 206 23.83 9.35 -25.33
N VAL A 207 24.59 8.25 -25.36
CA VAL A 207 25.32 7.65 -24.26
C VAL A 207 26.45 8.59 -23.85
N GLY A 208 26.40 9.13 -22.63
CA GLY A 208 27.51 9.86 -22.00
C GLY A 208 28.30 8.94 -21.08
N VAL A 209 29.20 8.13 -21.65
CA VAL A 209 30.29 7.50 -20.88
C VAL A 209 31.29 8.61 -20.55
N GLY A 210 31.29 9.06 -19.30
CA GLY A 210 32.30 9.93 -18.73
C GLY A 210 33.34 9.12 -17.97
N LEU A 211 34.24 8.43 -18.68
CA LEU A 211 35.52 8.00 -18.13
C LEU A 211 36.48 9.19 -18.27
N LEU A 212 36.93 9.77 -17.16
CA LEU A 212 38.20 10.50 -17.13
C LEU A 212 38.98 10.09 -15.87
N ALA A 213 39.88 9.14 -16.06
CA ALA A 213 41.02 8.94 -15.19
C ALA A 213 42.01 10.11 -15.41
N LEU A 214 42.57 10.63 -14.32
CA LEU A 214 44.02 10.87 -14.09
C LEU A 214 44.22 11.83 -12.91
N GLY A 215 44.98 11.34 -11.92
CA GLY A 215 45.40 12.11 -10.74
C GLY A 215 46.17 11.23 -9.77
N VAL A 216 47.33 10.73 -10.21
CA VAL A 216 48.29 9.93 -9.44
C VAL A 216 49.09 10.80 -8.46
N ALA A 217 49.54 10.17 -7.37
CA ALA A 217 50.70 10.47 -6.52
C ALA A 217 50.44 11.17 -5.17
N GLY A 218 50.80 10.48 -4.08
CA GLY A 218 50.75 11.05 -2.73
C GLY A 218 51.25 10.13 -1.60
N LEU A 219 52.47 9.60 -1.76
CA LEU A 219 53.41 9.13 -0.71
C LEU A 219 53.05 7.97 0.25
N MET A 220 53.85 6.91 0.09
CA MET A 220 54.22 5.95 1.13
C MET A 220 54.95 6.63 2.30
N ALA A 221 54.49 6.36 3.52
CA ALA A 221 55.31 6.28 4.74
C ALA A 221 54.56 5.29 5.65
N GLY A 222 55.03 4.06 5.91
CA GLY A 222 56.37 3.72 6.36
C GLY A 222 56.35 3.69 7.89
N GLY A 223 56.24 2.51 8.51
CA GLY A 223 56.26 2.41 9.97
C GLY A 223 55.85 1.06 10.56
N VAL A 224 56.45 -0.04 10.12
CA VAL A 224 56.45 -1.31 10.87
C VAL A 224 57.33 -1.11 12.11
N GLY A 225 56.71 -1.00 13.28
CA GLY A 225 57.39 -0.99 14.57
C GLY A 225 57.33 -2.36 15.26
N MET A 226 58.08 -3.33 14.75
CA MET A 226 58.44 -4.53 15.53
C MET A 226 59.68 -4.20 16.38
N MET A 227 59.54 -4.15 17.70
CA MET A 227 60.66 -4.36 18.62
C MET A 227 60.41 -5.62 19.45
N ARG A 228 61.26 -6.61 19.19
CA ARG A 228 61.45 -7.80 20.02
C ARG A 228 62.14 -7.40 21.32
N GLY A 229 61.53 -7.83 22.43
CA GLY A 229 62.19 -8.61 23.49
C GLY A 229 63.18 -7.93 24.41
N ARG A 230 62.87 -7.94 25.71
CA ARG A 230 63.77 -8.49 26.73
C ARG A 230 62.96 -9.02 27.93
N ARG A 231 63.09 -10.32 28.17
CA ARG A 231 62.78 -10.95 29.46
C ARG A 231 63.72 -10.35 30.51
N SER A 232 63.19 -10.01 31.67
CA SER A 232 63.94 -9.89 32.91
C SER A 232 63.40 -10.97 33.86
N ASN A 233 64.32 -11.84 34.29
CA ASN A 233 64.09 -13.00 35.14
C ASN A 233 63.62 -12.60 36.55
N GLY A 234 62.82 -13.47 37.15
CA GLY A 234 62.65 -13.50 38.60
C GLY A 234 63.92 -13.97 39.31
N ALA A 235 64.15 -13.39 40.49
CA ALA A 235 64.86 -13.95 41.65
C ALA A 235 64.26 -13.21 42.86
N ARG A 236 63.40 -13.83 43.69
CA ARG A 236 63.66 -14.65 44.89
C ARG A 236 64.34 -13.89 46.05
N GLU A 237 63.85 -14.25 47.24
CA GLU A 237 64.33 -13.98 48.62
C GLU A 237 63.78 -12.70 49.28
N ARG A 238 63.26 -12.71 50.50
CA ARG A 238 63.03 -13.69 51.57
C ARG A 238 61.97 -13.12 52.51
#